data_AF-A0A846XP05-F1
#
_entry.id   AF-A0A846XP05-F1
#
_cell.length_a   1.000
_cell.length_b   1.000
_cell.length_c   1.000
_cell.angle_alpha   90.00
_cell.angle_beta   90.00
_cell.angle_gamma   90.00
#
_symmetry.space_group_name_H-M   'P 1'
#
loop_
_entity.id
_entity.type
_entity.pdbx_description
1 polymer ?
#
loop_
_entity_poly.entity_id
_entity_poly.type
_entity_poly.pdbx_seq_one_letter_code
_entity_poly.pdbx_strand_id
1 'polypeptide(L)'
;MLAYVFPGQGSQFPGMGAALAGDYAIARETFDTADAALDFGLSALCFDGAATELSRTENAQPAILATSVAAYRVLVQQTGCAPLVVAGHSLGEITAHVCAGSLDFGAALRLVRRRGELMQAAVAPGEGAMVAVMGLSAAEVDEICVAAAQSEIVAVANYNGAGQLVVSGQGGAVARARQLATEAGALTRELDVSAPFHCALMAPAAASLRAELVRTTFDSPRIPVVDGTSGRWDGGAADPVELLSAQVCAPVRWDAVMDGLAAHGVRYVIEVGPGARLTSMLRRAHRGIHTARFGEPADLEAVAGLLEDLPHLRHELGYWRHGPDGDLIASDASEIVWAATGVTEAVTDDGWTTRPDGSRMHRYGAMGVIDADGTLRRFDPAAWSPRADGAYVRADGTALVHPGGGDHALVPEEWTVDATGTMRRSDGSQVIFADGDEWSFTG
;
A
#
# COMPACT_ATOMS: atom_id res chain seq x y z
N MET A 1 5.92 -8.73 -5.54
CA MET A 1 5.90 -7.26 -5.32
C MET A 1 6.53 -6.89 -3.98
N LEU A 2 7.07 -5.67 -3.88
CA LEU A 2 7.68 -5.07 -2.70
C LEU A 2 6.75 -4.00 -2.10
N ALA A 3 6.51 -4.06 -0.79
CA ALA A 3 5.81 -3.00 -0.06
C ALA A 3 6.71 -2.39 1.02
N TYR A 4 6.59 -1.10 1.25
CA TYR A 4 7.11 -0.46 2.47
C TYR A 4 5.96 -0.22 3.45
N VAL A 5 6.18 -0.57 4.72
CA VAL A 5 5.22 -0.34 5.79
C VAL A 5 5.80 0.57 6.85
N PHE A 6 4.98 1.50 7.35
CA PHE A 6 5.43 2.53 8.29
C PHE A 6 4.82 2.32 9.68
N PRO A 7 5.65 2.29 10.74
CA PRO A 7 5.19 2.05 12.09
C PRO A 7 4.35 3.21 12.63
N GLY A 8 3.45 2.88 13.55
CA GLY A 8 2.65 3.83 14.31
C GLY A 8 3.18 4.08 15.71
N GLN A 9 2.38 4.82 16.49
CA GLN A 9 2.65 5.13 17.90
C GLN A 9 2.88 3.86 18.73
N GLY A 10 3.81 3.95 19.68
CA GLY A 10 4.31 2.83 20.48
C GLY A 10 5.61 2.23 19.93
N SER A 11 6.09 2.70 18.78
CA SER A 11 7.35 2.25 18.17
C SER A 11 8.54 3.17 18.48
N GLN A 12 8.28 4.34 19.06
CA GLN A 12 9.29 5.31 19.46
C GLN A 12 10.15 4.80 20.62
N PHE A 13 11.44 5.17 20.62
CA PHE A 13 12.37 4.94 21.73
C PHE A 13 13.47 6.02 21.71
N PRO A 14 14.02 6.43 22.87
CA PRO A 14 15.18 7.32 22.90
C PRO A 14 16.37 6.74 22.13
N GLY A 15 17.02 7.56 21.31
CA GLY A 15 18.11 7.15 20.42
C GLY A 15 17.67 6.87 18.98
N MET A 16 16.35 6.83 18.71
CA MET A 16 15.87 6.53 17.35
C MET A 16 16.33 7.60 16.35
N GLY A 17 16.80 7.15 15.18
CA GLY A 17 17.29 8.02 14.11
C GLY A 17 18.67 8.64 14.33
N ALA A 18 19.27 8.55 15.52
CA ALA A 18 20.56 9.17 15.81
C ALA A 18 21.69 8.60 14.95
N ALA A 19 21.76 7.27 14.79
CA ALA A 19 22.76 6.62 13.94
C ALA A 19 22.56 6.96 12.46
N LEU A 20 21.31 7.01 11.98
CA LEU A 20 20.99 7.43 10.61
C LEU A 20 21.46 8.86 10.36
N ALA A 21 21.11 9.79 11.26
CA ALA A 21 21.54 11.18 11.16
C ALA A 21 23.06 11.32 11.27
N GLY A 22 23.73 10.50 12.08
CA GLY A 22 25.19 10.44 12.17
C GLY A 22 25.83 10.12 10.82
N ASP A 23 25.41 9.01 10.23
CA ASP A 23 26.08 8.40 9.07
C ASP A 23 25.64 8.99 7.72
N TYR A 24 24.42 9.54 7.63
CA TYR A 24 23.85 9.99 6.35
C TYR A 24 23.38 11.45 6.40
N ALA A 25 23.92 12.27 5.49
CA ALA A 25 23.53 13.68 5.37
C ALA A 25 22.03 13.87 5.10
N ILE A 26 21.44 13.03 4.26
CA ILE A 26 20.00 13.10 3.93
C ILE A 26 19.10 12.85 5.15
N ALA A 27 19.53 12.00 6.10
CA ALA A 27 18.81 11.80 7.35
C ALA A 27 18.96 13.02 8.27
N ARG A 28 20.16 13.59 8.38
CA ARG A 28 20.42 14.82 9.14
C ARG A 28 19.54 15.98 8.66
N GLU A 29 19.54 16.24 7.35
CA GLU A 29 18.71 17.28 6.72
C GLU A 29 17.21 17.05 6.93
N THR A 30 16.79 15.79 7.02
CA THR A 30 15.39 15.42 7.33
C THR A 30 15.02 15.83 8.76
N PHE A 31 15.90 15.58 9.73
CA PHE A 31 15.69 16.04 11.10
C PHE A 31 15.79 17.56 11.24
N ASP A 32 16.72 18.21 10.54
CA ASP A 32 16.82 19.68 10.51
C ASP A 32 15.52 20.32 9.97
N THR A 33 14.96 19.74 8.91
CA THR A 33 13.65 20.14 8.36
C THR A 33 12.54 19.92 9.40
N ALA A 34 12.61 18.82 10.16
CA ALA A 34 11.61 18.52 11.17
C ALA A 34 11.63 19.51 12.33
N ASP A 35 12.82 19.87 12.79
CA ASP A 35 13.01 20.87 13.83
C ASP A 35 12.51 22.25 13.38
N ALA A 36 12.88 22.65 12.16
CA ALA A 36 12.45 23.93 11.59
C ALA A 36 10.93 24.00 11.36
N ALA A 37 10.30 22.91 10.90
CA ALA A 37 8.86 22.88 10.62
C ALA A 37 8.00 22.97 11.89
N LEU A 38 8.54 22.54 13.02
CA LEU A 38 7.86 22.53 14.32
C LEU A 38 8.29 23.66 15.26
N ASP A 39 9.35 24.39 14.92
CA ASP A 39 10.02 25.34 15.82
C ASP A 39 10.32 24.70 17.20
N PHE A 40 10.79 23.45 17.15
CA PHE A 40 10.98 22.57 18.31
C PHE A 40 12.12 21.61 18.04
N GLY A 41 13.02 21.41 19.00
CA GLY A 41 14.13 20.44 18.90
C GLY A 41 13.65 18.99 18.96
N LEU A 42 12.93 18.55 17.94
CA LEU A 42 12.40 17.20 17.80
C LEU A 42 13.56 16.20 17.67
N SER A 43 14.60 16.54 16.91
CA SER A 43 15.81 15.72 16.74
C SER A 43 16.46 15.40 18.09
N ALA A 44 16.71 16.41 18.93
CA ALA A 44 17.25 16.25 20.27
C ALA A 44 16.35 15.37 21.15
N LEU A 45 15.02 15.51 21.04
CA LEU A 45 14.08 14.64 21.75
C LEU A 45 14.14 13.19 21.24
N CYS A 46 14.31 12.96 19.94
CA CYS A 46 14.45 11.62 19.37
C CYS A 46 15.75 10.96 19.82
N PHE A 47 16.87 11.70 19.82
CA PHE A 47 18.20 11.15 20.03
C PHE A 47 18.50 10.94 21.52
N ASP A 48 18.24 11.95 22.34
CA ASP A 48 18.70 11.98 23.74
C ASP A 48 17.58 12.29 24.74
N GLY A 49 16.33 12.40 24.26
CA GLY A 49 15.18 12.78 25.06
C GLY A 49 14.78 11.74 26.11
N ALA A 50 14.11 12.21 27.18
CA ALA A 50 13.52 11.32 28.16
C ALA A 50 12.37 10.51 27.52
N ALA A 51 12.35 9.19 27.78
CA ALA A 51 11.33 8.28 27.23
C ALA A 51 9.90 8.74 27.55
N THR A 52 9.67 9.33 28.73
CA THR A 52 8.37 9.85 29.15
C THR A 52 7.93 11.04 28.32
N GLU A 53 8.83 11.98 28.01
CA GLU A 53 8.52 13.15 27.19
C GLU A 53 8.34 12.76 25.72
N LEU A 54 9.17 11.85 25.20
CA LEU A 54 9.04 11.32 23.85
C LEU A 54 7.74 10.53 23.67
N SER A 55 7.24 9.87 24.72
CA SER A 55 6.02 9.05 24.67
C SER A 55 4.72 9.87 24.70
N ARG A 56 4.79 11.18 24.96
CA ARG A 56 3.63 12.06 24.84
C ARG A 56 3.14 12.05 23.40
N THR A 57 1.85 11.87 23.20
CA THR A 57 1.24 11.66 21.87
C THR A 57 1.61 12.76 20.87
N GLU A 58 1.61 14.02 21.30
CA GLU A 58 2.00 15.20 20.50
C GLU A 58 3.47 15.20 20.07
N ASN A 59 4.35 14.48 20.79
CA ASN A 59 5.76 14.34 20.46
C ASN A 59 6.05 13.03 19.71
N ALA A 60 5.48 11.92 20.15
CA ALA A 60 5.69 10.59 19.57
C ALA A 60 5.31 10.57 18.08
N GLN A 61 4.19 11.20 17.73
CA GLN A 61 3.70 11.19 16.36
C GLN A 61 4.66 11.88 15.37
N PRO A 62 5.06 13.15 15.55
CA PRO A 62 6.05 13.77 14.66
C PRO A 62 7.42 13.07 14.73
N ALA A 63 7.82 12.54 15.89
CA ALA A 63 9.11 11.87 16.06
C ALA A 63 9.21 10.57 15.25
N ILE A 64 8.15 9.75 15.25
CA ILE A 64 8.06 8.53 14.43
C ILE A 64 8.02 8.90 12.95
N LEU A 65 7.24 9.90 12.57
CA LEU A 65 7.15 10.35 11.17
C LEU A 65 8.51 10.84 10.66
N ALA A 66 9.22 11.69 11.41
CA ALA A 66 10.54 12.18 11.03
C ALA A 66 11.57 11.04 10.90
N THR A 67 11.59 10.11 11.86
CA THR A 67 12.50 8.97 11.84
C THR A 67 12.22 8.04 10.67
N SER A 68 10.95 7.78 10.38
CA SER A 68 10.53 6.91 9.27
C SER A 68 10.83 7.53 7.91
N VAL A 69 10.63 8.85 7.74
CA VAL A 69 10.99 9.57 6.50
C VAL A 69 12.50 9.64 6.32
N ALA A 70 13.28 9.83 7.40
CA ALA A 70 14.73 9.80 7.34
C ALA A 70 15.24 8.41 6.91
N ALA A 71 14.71 7.35 7.52
CA ALA A 71 15.00 5.97 7.15
C ALA A 71 14.62 5.68 5.69
N TYR A 72 13.43 6.11 5.25
CA TYR A 72 12.98 5.95 3.86
C TYR A 72 13.93 6.63 2.87
N ARG A 73 14.31 7.89 3.13
CA ARG A 73 15.22 8.64 2.25
C ARG A 73 16.59 8.00 2.16
N VAL A 74 17.15 7.53 3.28
CA VAL A 74 18.41 6.77 3.28
C VAL A 74 18.26 5.46 2.51
N LEU A 75 17.20 4.70 2.75
CA LEU A 75 16.95 3.43 2.10
C LEU A 75 16.89 3.56 0.58
N VAL A 76 16.13 4.54 0.08
CA VAL A 76 16.05 4.83 -1.35
C VAL A 76 17.40 5.28 -1.89
N GLN A 77 18.13 6.15 -1.18
CA GLN A 77 19.46 6.59 -1.61
C GLN A 77 20.47 5.43 -1.72
N GLN A 78 20.44 4.49 -0.78
CA GLN A 78 21.41 3.39 -0.73
C GLN A 78 21.08 2.23 -1.69
N THR A 79 19.79 2.00 -1.96
CA THR A 79 19.35 0.83 -2.72
C THR A 79 18.87 1.16 -4.13
N GLY A 80 18.41 2.39 -4.35
CA GLY A 80 17.67 2.77 -5.56
C GLY A 80 16.32 2.08 -5.70
N CYS A 81 15.88 1.27 -4.72
CA CYS A 81 14.65 0.50 -4.80
C CYS A 81 13.46 1.31 -4.30
N ALA A 82 12.48 1.52 -5.18
CA ALA A 82 11.18 2.09 -4.82
C ALA A 82 10.17 0.96 -4.51
N PRO A 83 9.33 1.10 -3.48
CA PRO A 83 8.25 0.16 -3.25
C PRO A 83 7.15 0.36 -4.29
N LEU A 84 6.39 -0.71 -4.52
CA LEU A 84 5.23 -0.68 -5.41
C LEU A 84 3.94 -0.23 -4.72
N VAL A 85 3.93 -0.33 -3.38
CA VAL A 85 2.81 0.06 -2.54
C VAL A 85 3.33 0.44 -1.16
N VAL A 86 2.63 1.36 -0.50
CA VAL A 86 2.93 1.74 0.89
C VAL A 86 1.71 1.61 1.78
N ALA A 87 1.94 1.24 3.03
CA ALA A 87 0.90 1.20 4.06
C ALA A 87 1.48 1.67 5.40
N GLY A 88 0.63 2.00 6.37
CA GLY A 88 1.14 2.26 7.70
C GLY A 88 0.09 2.08 8.79
N HIS A 89 0.58 1.92 10.01
CA HIS A 89 -0.28 1.65 11.17
C HIS A 89 -0.69 2.95 11.85
N SER A 90 -1.97 3.29 11.80
CA SER A 90 -2.51 4.55 12.35
C SER A 90 -1.76 5.77 11.80
N LEU A 91 -0.96 6.46 12.63
CA LEU A 91 -0.02 7.51 12.22
C LEU A 91 0.81 7.14 10.99
N GLY A 92 1.25 5.88 10.88
CA GLY A 92 2.08 5.42 9.78
C GLY A 92 1.42 5.62 8.41
N GLU A 93 0.09 5.70 8.33
CA GLU A 93 -0.62 6.02 7.08
C GLU A 93 -0.30 7.43 6.58
N ILE A 94 -0.14 8.40 7.49
CA ILE A 94 0.30 9.76 7.15
C ILE A 94 1.77 9.73 6.68
N THR A 95 2.62 8.90 7.29
CA THR A 95 3.99 8.66 6.79
C THR A 95 3.99 8.04 5.39
N ALA A 96 3.07 7.12 5.12
CA ALA A 96 2.89 6.52 3.80
C ALA A 96 2.53 7.57 2.75
N HIS A 97 1.62 8.50 3.05
CA HIS A 97 1.29 9.63 2.18
C HIS A 97 2.50 10.54 1.90
N VAL A 98 3.35 10.80 2.90
CA VAL A 98 4.59 11.57 2.68
C VAL A 98 5.55 10.82 1.75
N CYS A 99 5.76 9.53 1.99
CA CYS A 99 6.71 8.73 1.21
C CYS A 99 6.21 8.45 -0.22
N ALA A 100 4.88 8.36 -0.41
CA ALA A 100 4.24 8.29 -1.73
C ALA A 100 4.26 9.64 -2.48
N GLY A 101 4.61 10.74 -1.81
CA GLY A 101 4.67 12.08 -2.40
C GLY A 101 3.33 12.80 -2.49
N SER A 102 2.26 12.28 -1.89
CA SER A 102 0.95 12.96 -1.85
C SER A 102 0.84 14.02 -0.75
N LEU A 103 1.77 14.06 0.19
CA LEU A 103 1.73 15.00 1.32
C LEU A 103 3.12 15.59 1.58
N ASP A 104 3.21 16.91 1.68
CA ASP A 104 4.46 17.59 2.04
C ASP A 104 4.92 17.20 3.46
N PHE A 105 6.22 16.95 3.61
CA PHE A 105 6.80 16.49 4.88
C PHE A 105 6.66 17.54 6.00
N GLY A 106 6.91 18.82 5.70
CA GLY A 106 6.79 19.90 6.68
C GLY A 106 5.34 20.09 7.14
N ALA A 107 4.40 20.03 6.20
CA ALA A 107 2.97 20.05 6.50
C ALA A 107 2.54 18.84 7.33
N ALA A 108 3.01 17.63 6.97
CA ALA A 108 2.73 16.41 7.70
C ALA A 108 3.19 16.49 9.16
N LEU A 109 4.39 17.02 9.44
CA LEU A 109 4.90 17.18 10.80
C LEU A 109 3.98 18.04 11.68
N ARG A 110 3.56 19.20 11.18
CA ARG A 110 2.62 20.09 11.88
C ARG A 110 1.27 19.39 12.08
N LEU A 111 0.78 18.72 11.04
CA LEU A 111 -0.48 17.98 11.08
C LEU A 111 -0.45 16.85 12.12
N VAL A 112 0.61 16.04 12.18
CA VAL A 112 0.68 14.91 13.12
C VAL A 112 0.95 15.35 14.56
N ARG A 113 1.68 16.45 14.77
CA ARG A 113 1.78 17.07 16.10
C ARG A 113 0.40 17.53 16.56
N ARG A 114 -0.33 18.24 15.68
CA ARG A 114 -1.68 18.70 15.97
C ARG A 114 -2.66 17.54 16.18
N ARG A 115 -2.56 16.47 15.39
CA ARG A 115 -3.31 15.22 15.58
C ARG A 115 -3.06 14.64 16.96
N GLY A 116 -1.80 14.57 17.39
CA GLY A 116 -1.45 14.09 18.72
C GLY A 116 -2.05 14.93 19.84
N GLU A 117 -1.97 16.26 19.74
CA GLU A 117 -2.61 17.19 20.70
C GLU A 117 -4.14 17.00 20.77
N LEU A 118 -4.80 16.94 19.61
CA LEU A 118 -6.24 16.79 19.51
C LEU A 118 -6.71 15.45 20.09
N MET A 119 -6.03 14.35 19.75
CA MET A 119 -6.35 13.03 20.28
C MET A 119 -6.12 12.95 21.79
N GLN A 120 -5.09 13.60 22.30
CA GLN A 120 -4.80 13.66 23.72
C GLN A 120 -5.82 14.50 24.51
N ALA A 121 -6.36 15.55 23.89
CA ALA A 121 -7.34 16.47 24.49
C ALA A 121 -8.80 16.03 24.32
N ALA A 122 -9.08 14.99 23.51
CA ALA A 122 -10.44 14.55 23.19
C ALA A 122 -11.22 14.05 24.40
N VAL A 123 -10.52 13.47 25.38
CA VAL A 123 -11.08 12.87 26.59
C VAL A 123 -10.24 13.32 27.78
N ALA A 124 -10.87 13.62 28.92
CA ALA A 124 -10.12 14.07 30.08
C ALA A 124 -9.20 12.94 30.61
N PRO A 125 -8.01 13.27 31.15
CA PRO A 125 -7.09 12.27 31.68
C PRO A 125 -7.78 11.34 32.69
N GLY A 126 -7.65 10.03 32.48
CA GLY A 126 -8.21 9.00 33.36
C GLY A 126 -9.65 8.58 33.04
N GLU A 127 -10.34 9.24 32.10
CA GLU A 127 -11.69 8.82 31.68
C GLU A 127 -11.69 7.74 30.60
N GLY A 128 -10.58 7.59 29.87
CA GLY A 128 -10.41 6.56 28.83
C GLY A 128 -9.27 5.60 29.13
N ALA A 129 -9.31 4.43 28.49
CA ALA A 129 -8.26 3.42 28.59
C ALA A 129 -8.15 2.59 27.31
N MET A 130 -7.03 1.88 27.18
CA MET A 130 -6.84 0.86 26.15
C MET A 130 -6.21 -0.41 26.74
N VAL A 131 -6.66 -1.58 26.27
CA VAL A 131 -6.16 -2.88 26.70
C VAL A 131 -5.86 -3.77 25.49
N ALA A 132 -4.67 -4.35 25.45
CA ALA A 132 -4.34 -5.41 24.50
C ALA A 132 -5.00 -6.73 24.94
N VAL A 133 -5.63 -7.42 24.01
CA VAL A 133 -6.30 -8.72 24.20
C VAL A 133 -5.68 -9.72 23.24
N MET A 134 -5.22 -10.87 23.75
CA MET A 134 -4.58 -11.91 22.97
C MET A 134 -5.16 -13.29 23.31
N GLY A 135 -5.38 -14.11 22.29
CA GLY A 135 -5.87 -15.49 22.45
C GLY A 135 -7.35 -15.70 22.20
N LEU A 136 -8.08 -14.65 21.80
CA LEU A 136 -9.46 -14.73 21.31
C LEU A 136 -9.55 -14.28 19.85
N SER A 137 -10.59 -14.74 19.16
CA SER A 137 -10.93 -14.26 17.82
C SER A 137 -11.50 -12.84 17.86
N ALA A 138 -11.48 -12.16 16.70
CA ALA A 138 -12.08 -10.83 16.54
C ALA A 138 -13.56 -10.83 16.96
N ALA A 139 -14.34 -11.80 16.51
CA ALA A 139 -15.76 -11.92 16.81
C ALA A 139 -16.03 -12.09 18.31
N GLU A 140 -15.24 -12.91 19.01
CA GLU A 140 -15.37 -13.08 20.47
C GLU A 140 -15.08 -11.77 21.22
N VAL A 141 -14.06 -11.00 20.80
CA VAL A 141 -13.75 -9.72 21.44
C VAL A 141 -14.81 -8.66 21.12
N ASP A 142 -15.38 -8.65 19.92
CA ASP A 142 -16.50 -7.78 19.58
C ASP A 142 -17.72 -8.06 20.46
N GLU A 143 -18.08 -9.34 20.67
CA GLU A 143 -19.14 -9.75 21.59
C GLU A 143 -18.85 -9.31 23.03
N ILE A 144 -17.59 -9.44 23.48
CA ILE A 144 -17.14 -8.94 24.79
C ILE A 144 -17.30 -7.42 24.88
N CYS A 145 -16.94 -6.66 23.84
CA CYS A 145 -17.14 -5.21 23.83
C CYS A 145 -18.62 -4.85 23.94
N VAL A 146 -19.51 -5.53 23.21
CA VAL A 146 -20.97 -5.34 23.32
C VAL A 146 -21.46 -5.61 24.74
N ALA A 147 -21.04 -6.73 25.35
CA ALA A 147 -21.42 -7.08 26.72
C ALA A 147 -20.86 -6.10 27.77
N ALA A 148 -19.64 -5.60 27.56
CA ALA A 148 -18.96 -4.67 28.45
C ALA A 148 -19.47 -3.23 28.36
N ALA A 149 -19.99 -2.82 27.20
CA ALA A 149 -20.40 -1.44 26.93
C ALA A 149 -21.42 -0.94 27.95
N GLN A 150 -22.52 -1.66 28.16
CA GLN A 150 -23.65 -1.16 28.95
C GLN A 150 -24.09 0.23 28.45
N SER A 151 -23.95 1.27 29.28
CA SER A 151 -24.23 2.67 28.90
C SER A 151 -22.96 3.47 28.57
N GLU A 152 -21.82 2.80 28.47
CA GLU A 152 -20.51 3.39 28.17
C GLU A 152 -19.98 2.93 26.80
N ILE A 153 -19.03 3.69 26.24
CA ILE A 153 -18.40 3.38 24.96
C ILE A 153 -17.20 2.45 25.18
N VAL A 154 -17.18 1.32 24.47
CA VAL A 154 -16.01 0.44 24.32
C VAL A 154 -16.11 -0.29 22.99
N ALA A 155 -14.99 -0.39 22.28
CA ALA A 155 -14.90 -1.09 21.01
C ALA A 155 -13.46 -1.60 20.78
N VAL A 156 -13.31 -2.50 19.81
CA VAL A 156 -11.98 -2.85 19.30
C VAL A 156 -11.42 -1.64 18.54
N ALA A 157 -10.24 -1.17 18.95
CA ALA A 157 -9.47 -0.09 18.35
C ALA A 157 -8.45 -0.57 17.33
N ASN A 158 -7.87 -1.76 17.53
CA ASN A 158 -6.90 -2.33 16.60
C ASN A 158 -7.15 -3.82 16.38
N TYR A 159 -7.25 -4.19 15.11
CA TYR A 159 -7.19 -5.57 14.65
C TYR A 159 -5.79 -5.79 14.06
N ASN A 160 -4.86 -6.27 14.88
CA ASN A 160 -3.44 -6.40 14.47
C ASN A 160 -3.11 -7.74 13.79
N GLY A 161 -4.11 -8.61 13.62
CA GLY A 161 -3.95 -9.96 13.08
C GLY A 161 -3.41 -10.98 14.09
N ALA A 162 -3.48 -12.26 13.72
CA ALA A 162 -3.01 -13.39 14.52
C ALA A 162 -3.53 -13.40 15.98
N GLY A 163 -4.78 -13.00 16.20
CA GLY A 163 -5.43 -12.95 17.52
C GLY A 163 -4.90 -11.85 18.44
N GLN A 164 -4.18 -10.85 17.93
CA GLN A 164 -3.75 -9.68 18.68
C GLN A 164 -4.71 -8.51 18.43
N LEU A 165 -5.47 -8.15 19.44
CA LEU A 165 -6.49 -7.09 19.39
C LEU A 165 -6.17 -6.02 20.43
N VAL A 166 -6.69 -4.81 20.23
CA VAL A 166 -6.67 -3.75 21.25
C VAL A 166 -8.08 -3.22 21.40
N VAL A 167 -8.57 -3.16 22.63
CA VAL A 167 -9.87 -2.59 23.00
C VAL A 167 -9.64 -1.21 23.59
N SER A 168 -10.55 -0.27 23.28
CA SER A 168 -10.47 1.14 23.65
C SER A 168 -11.85 1.70 23.98
N GLY A 169 -11.91 2.64 24.91
CA GLY A 169 -13.16 3.24 25.34
C GLY A 169 -13.08 3.94 26.69
N GLN A 170 -14.23 4.13 27.34
CA GLN A 170 -14.30 4.64 28.70
C GLN A 170 -13.67 3.65 29.67
N GLY A 171 -12.96 4.15 30.69
CA GLY A 171 -12.18 3.33 31.61
C GLY A 171 -12.99 2.23 32.29
N GLY A 172 -14.23 2.52 32.69
CA GLY A 172 -15.14 1.54 33.28
C GLY A 172 -15.48 0.39 32.33
N ALA A 173 -15.83 0.71 31.09
CA ALA A 173 -16.17 -0.27 30.06
C ALA A 173 -14.97 -1.11 29.62
N VAL A 174 -13.80 -0.49 29.49
CA VAL A 174 -12.55 -1.19 29.16
C VAL A 174 -12.15 -2.16 30.28
N ALA A 175 -12.31 -1.77 31.56
CA ALA A 175 -12.04 -2.65 32.68
C ALA A 175 -12.96 -3.88 32.69
N ARG A 176 -14.26 -3.70 32.39
CA ARG A 176 -15.21 -4.81 32.21
C ARG A 176 -14.84 -5.71 31.04
N ALA A 177 -14.52 -5.13 29.89
CA ALA A 177 -14.09 -5.88 28.71
C ALA A 177 -12.83 -6.71 29.00
N ARG A 178 -11.86 -6.13 29.72
CA ARG A 178 -10.65 -6.81 30.16
C ARG A 178 -10.97 -8.01 31.07
N GLN A 179 -11.88 -7.83 32.03
CA GLN A 179 -12.30 -8.91 32.92
C GLN A 179 -12.96 -10.06 32.13
N LEU A 180 -13.96 -9.74 31.32
CA LEU A 180 -14.67 -10.72 30.49
C LEU A 180 -13.73 -11.48 29.55
N ALA A 181 -12.79 -10.78 28.91
CA ALA A 181 -11.79 -11.42 28.07
C ALA A 181 -10.87 -12.36 28.86
N THR A 182 -10.46 -11.96 30.07
CA THR A 182 -9.63 -12.80 30.94
C THR A 182 -10.39 -14.05 31.40
N GLU A 183 -11.68 -13.91 31.75
CA GLU A 183 -12.56 -15.03 32.11
C GLU A 183 -12.77 -16.00 30.92
N ALA A 184 -12.80 -15.48 29.69
CA ALA A 184 -12.82 -16.25 28.46
C ALA A 184 -11.47 -16.87 28.07
N GLY A 185 -10.41 -16.68 28.88
CA GLY A 185 -9.09 -17.29 28.68
C GLY A 185 -8.09 -16.44 27.89
N ALA A 186 -8.40 -15.17 27.61
CA ALA A 186 -7.46 -14.26 26.96
C ALA A 186 -6.33 -13.81 27.90
N LEU A 187 -5.15 -13.57 27.32
CA LEU A 187 -4.11 -12.77 27.95
C LEU A 187 -4.43 -11.28 27.72
N THR A 188 -4.49 -10.50 28.80
CA THR A 188 -4.76 -9.06 28.73
C THR A 188 -3.62 -8.22 29.28
N ARG A 189 -3.35 -7.07 28.66
CA ARG A 189 -2.34 -6.12 29.12
C ARG A 189 -2.81 -4.69 28.90
N GLU A 190 -2.87 -3.91 29.97
CA GLU A 190 -3.14 -2.47 29.88
C GLU A 190 -2.04 -1.77 29.11
N LEU A 191 -2.43 -0.82 28.26
CA LEU A 191 -1.50 -0.01 27.49
C LEU A 191 -1.23 1.28 28.25
N ASP A 192 0.03 1.71 28.28
CA ASP A 192 0.48 2.95 28.91
C ASP A 192 0.13 4.15 28.01
N VAL A 193 -1.17 4.37 27.83
CA VAL A 193 -1.77 5.48 27.08
C VAL A 193 -2.97 6.01 27.86
N SER A 194 -3.07 7.33 27.96
CA SER A 194 -4.09 8.01 28.77
C SER A 194 -5.38 8.33 28.00
N ALA A 195 -5.40 8.11 26.69
CA ALA A 195 -6.50 8.46 25.81
C ALA A 195 -7.05 7.21 25.06
N PRO A 196 -8.37 7.11 24.84
CA PRO A 196 -9.00 5.97 24.19
C PRO A 196 -9.02 6.14 22.68
N PHE A 197 -7.87 5.93 22.03
CA PHE A 197 -7.73 6.09 20.58
C PHE A 197 -8.59 5.12 19.78
N HIS A 198 -8.95 5.49 18.54
CA HIS A 198 -9.66 4.62 17.59
C HIS A 198 -11.02 4.10 18.09
N CYS A 199 -11.76 4.96 18.79
CA CYS A 199 -13.15 4.70 19.17
C CYS A 199 -14.00 5.97 19.07
N ALA A 200 -15.31 5.84 19.25
CA ALA A 200 -16.27 6.94 19.10
C ALA A 200 -15.99 8.15 20.03
N LEU A 201 -15.25 7.97 21.13
CA LEU A 201 -14.85 9.08 22.01
C LEU A 201 -13.89 10.07 21.33
N MET A 202 -13.24 9.69 20.23
CA MET A 202 -12.35 10.57 19.47
C MET A 202 -13.10 11.52 18.51
N ALA A 203 -14.44 11.50 18.47
CA ALA A 203 -15.22 12.34 17.56
C ALA A 203 -14.87 13.85 17.61
N PRO A 204 -14.61 14.47 18.79
CA PRO A 204 -14.15 15.87 18.84
C PRO A 204 -12.79 16.09 18.18
N ALA A 205 -11.86 15.13 18.33
CA ALA A 205 -10.56 15.18 17.67
C ALA A 205 -10.69 14.98 16.16
N ALA A 206 -11.55 14.06 15.70
CA ALA A 206 -11.81 13.84 14.27
C ALA A 206 -12.31 15.12 13.59
N ALA A 207 -13.30 15.78 14.18
CA ALA A 207 -13.86 17.02 13.64
C ALA A 207 -12.81 18.14 13.56
N SER A 208 -11.99 18.27 14.60
CA SER A 208 -10.92 19.28 14.64
C SER A 208 -9.79 18.95 13.66
N LEU A 209 -9.40 17.68 13.55
CA LEU A 209 -8.37 17.21 12.62
C LEU A 209 -8.81 17.41 11.17
N ARG A 210 -10.08 17.14 10.87
CA ARG A 210 -10.67 17.41 9.55
C ARG A 210 -10.48 18.87 9.12
N ALA A 211 -10.68 19.82 10.03
CA ALA A 211 -10.49 21.23 9.74
C ALA A 211 -9.03 21.57 9.35
N GLU A 212 -8.05 20.88 9.93
CA GLU A 212 -6.64 21.03 9.55
C GLU A 212 -6.31 20.31 8.23
N LEU A 213 -6.89 19.12 8.01
CA LEU A 213 -6.71 18.34 6.78
C LEU A 213 -7.25 19.09 5.55
N VAL A 214 -8.41 19.75 5.66
CA VAL A 214 -8.98 20.58 4.57
C VAL A 214 -8.03 21.72 4.15
N ARG A 215 -7.18 22.18 5.06
CA ARG A 215 -6.20 23.25 4.81
C ARG A 215 -4.85 22.72 4.31
N THR A 216 -4.72 21.39 4.22
CA THR A 216 -3.50 20.71 3.81
C THR A 216 -3.66 20.27 2.35
N THR A 217 -2.67 20.57 1.51
CA THR A 217 -2.67 20.12 0.12
C THR A 217 -2.32 18.64 0.07
N PHE A 218 -3.14 17.87 -0.65
CA PHE A 218 -2.86 16.50 -1.02
C PHE A 218 -2.71 16.40 -2.53
N ASP A 219 -1.53 16.00 -2.97
CA ASP A 219 -1.26 15.68 -4.37
C ASP A 219 -1.62 14.21 -4.67
N SER A 220 -1.72 13.85 -5.95
CA SER A 220 -1.89 12.45 -6.32
C SER A 220 -0.65 11.64 -5.90
N PRO A 221 -0.83 10.52 -5.17
CA PRO A 221 0.30 9.72 -4.74
C PRO A 221 0.98 9.07 -5.95
N ARG A 222 2.33 9.05 -5.97
CA ARG A 222 3.11 8.42 -7.05
C ARG A 222 3.07 6.89 -7.03
N ILE A 223 2.69 6.32 -5.89
CA ILE A 223 2.45 4.89 -5.69
C ILE A 223 1.23 4.71 -4.78
N PRO A 224 0.48 3.60 -4.88
CA PRO A 224 -0.70 3.38 -4.06
C PRO A 224 -0.41 3.43 -2.55
N VAL A 225 -1.31 4.07 -1.81
CA VAL A 225 -1.35 4.08 -0.34
C VAL A 225 -2.52 3.21 0.11
N VAL A 226 -2.27 2.25 0.99
CA VAL A 226 -3.31 1.35 1.51
C VAL A 226 -4.09 2.02 2.64
N ASP A 227 -5.42 2.02 2.54
CA ASP A 227 -6.32 2.52 3.58
C ASP A 227 -6.22 1.64 4.84
N GLY A 228 -5.76 2.21 5.95
CA GLY A 228 -5.57 1.50 7.22
C GLY A 228 -6.85 1.09 7.93
N THR A 229 -8.02 1.56 7.50
CA THR A 229 -9.33 1.23 8.07
C THR A 229 -10.05 0.12 7.33
N SER A 230 -9.71 -0.12 6.06
CA SER A 230 -10.39 -1.11 5.23
C SER A 230 -9.46 -2.13 4.56
N GLY A 231 -8.16 -1.85 4.50
CA GLY A 231 -7.18 -2.64 3.75
C GLY A 231 -7.31 -2.46 2.22
N ARG A 232 -8.16 -1.55 1.74
CA ARG A 232 -8.36 -1.31 0.30
C ARG A 232 -7.14 -0.64 -0.33
N TRP A 233 -6.81 -1.11 -1.53
CA TRP A 233 -5.84 -0.52 -2.45
C TRP A 233 -6.61 0.28 -3.51
N ASP A 234 -7.09 1.47 -3.16
CA ASP A 234 -7.99 2.23 -4.04
C ASP A 234 -7.27 3.14 -5.05
N GLY A 235 -5.94 3.05 -5.14
CA GLY A 235 -5.14 3.83 -6.10
C GLY A 235 -5.29 5.34 -5.94
N GLY A 236 -5.76 5.83 -4.77
CA GLY A 236 -5.99 7.25 -4.51
C GLY A 236 -7.37 7.78 -4.92
N ALA A 237 -8.36 6.90 -5.16
CA ALA A 237 -9.72 7.33 -5.48
C ALA A 237 -10.49 7.90 -4.28
N ALA A 238 -10.11 7.52 -3.05
CA ALA A 238 -10.74 8.05 -1.84
C ALA A 238 -10.10 9.39 -1.42
N ASP A 239 -10.94 10.29 -0.90
CA ASP A 239 -10.49 11.57 -0.37
C ASP A 239 -9.65 11.35 0.91
N PRO A 240 -8.34 11.66 0.91
CA PRO A 240 -7.50 11.48 2.09
C PRO A 240 -7.96 12.33 3.29
N VAL A 241 -8.66 13.44 3.07
CA VAL A 241 -9.24 14.25 4.15
C VAL A 241 -10.32 13.47 4.89
N GLU A 242 -11.22 12.81 4.17
CA GLU A 242 -12.27 11.97 4.78
C GLU A 242 -11.66 10.75 5.48
N LEU A 243 -10.76 10.03 4.81
CA LEU A 243 -10.15 8.82 5.35
C LEU A 243 -9.37 9.12 6.63
N LEU A 244 -8.42 10.06 6.59
CA LEU A 244 -7.54 10.34 7.73
C LEU A 244 -8.28 10.97 8.91
N SER A 245 -9.34 11.75 8.67
CA SER A 245 -10.17 12.30 9.74
C SER A 245 -11.06 11.24 10.38
N ALA A 246 -11.64 10.32 9.60
CA ALA A 246 -12.43 9.21 10.14
C ALA A 246 -11.56 8.17 10.87
N GLN A 247 -10.32 7.97 10.44
CA GLN A 247 -9.37 7.00 10.99
C GLN A 247 -9.17 7.13 12.51
N VAL A 248 -9.26 8.33 13.08
CA VAL A 248 -9.06 8.52 14.54
C VAL A 248 -10.21 7.97 15.38
N CYS A 249 -11.39 7.78 14.78
CA CYS A 249 -12.58 7.19 15.42
C CYS A 249 -12.80 5.73 15.03
N ALA A 250 -12.20 5.29 13.92
CA ALA A 250 -12.36 3.96 13.36
C ALA A 250 -11.28 3.00 13.84
N PRO A 251 -11.56 1.68 13.92
CA PRO A 251 -10.55 0.70 14.20
C PRO A 251 -9.46 0.69 13.12
N VAL A 252 -8.21 0.52 13.54
CA VAL A 252 -7.11 0.19 12.63
C VAL A 252 -7.25 -1.29 12.23
N ARG A 253 -7.48 -1.53 10.94
CA ARG A 253 -7.65 -2.87 10.36
C ARG A 253 -6.34 -3.37 9.76
N TRP A 254 -5.32 -3.47 10.61
CA TRP A 254 -4.01 -3.95 10.17
C TRP A 254 -4.06 -5.41 9.68
N ASP A 255 -4.96 -6.23 10.22
CA ASP A 255 -5.35 -7.52 9.66
C ASP A 255 -5.74 -7.43 8.18
N ALA A 256 -6.69 -6.55 7.85
CA ALA A 256 -7.16 -6.35 6.48
C ALA A 256 -6.08 -5.74 5.58
N VAL A 257 -5.22 -4.84 6.11
CA VAL A 257 -4.06 -4.33 5.37
C VAL A 257 -3.12 -5.48 5.00
N MET A 258 -2.76 -6.34 5.96
CA MET A 258 -1.87 -7.48 5.70
C MET A 258 -2.47 -8.48 4.71
N ASP A 259 -3.75 -8.81 4.87
CA ASP A 259 -4.49 -9.68 3.95
C ASP A 259 -4.54 -9.07 2.55
N GLY A 260 -4.82 -7.77 2.46
CA GLY A 260 -4.82 -7.00 1.22
C GLY A 260 -3.47 -7.02 0.51
N LEU A 261 -2.37 -6.77 1.25
CA LEU A 261 -1.01 -6.88 0.69
C LEU A 261 -0.76 -8.28 0.11
N ALA A 262 -1.09 -9.33 0.87
CA ALA A 262 -0.87 -10.71 0.43
C ALA A 262 -1.70 -11.08 -0.81
N ALA A 263 -2.98 -10.67 -0.83
CA ALA A 263 -3.92 -10.91 -1.92
C ALA A 263 -3.50 -10.25 -3.22
N HIS A 264 -2.88 -9.06 -3.15
CA HIS A 264 -2.35 -8.35 -4.32
C HIS A 264 -0.95 -8.82 -4.75
N GLY A 265 -0.43 -9.92 -4.20
CA GLY A 265 0.84 -10.50 -4.67
C GLY A 265 2.10 -9.88 -4.04
N VAL A 266 1.96 -9.14 -2.92
CA VAL A 266 3.12 -8.74 -2.12
C VAL A 266 3.76 -9.99 -1.52
N ARG A 267 5.08 -10.08 -1.68
CA ARG A 267 5.92 -11.18 -1.16
C ARG A 267 7.11 -10.67 -0.37
N TYR A 268 7.45 -9.39 -0.50
CA TYR A 268 8.55 -8.74 0.18
C TYR A 268 8.03 -7.49 0.88
N VAL A 269 8.32 -7.33 2.17
CA VAL A 269 7.91 -6.16 2.94
C VAL A 269 9.08 -5.63 3.76
N ILE A 270 9.30 -4.32 3.68
CA ILE A 270 10.26 -3.62 4.54
C ILE A 270 9.50 -2.69 5.49
N GLU A 271 9.67 -2.89 6.79
CA GLU A 271 9.21 -1.92 7.79
C GLU A 271 10.24 -0.80 7.92
N VAL A 272 9.84 0.42 7.58
CA VAL A 272 10.75 1.57 7.46
C VAL A 272 10.45 2.54 8.59
N GLY A 273 11.44 2.74 9.48
CA GLY A 273 11.30 3.57 10.67
C GLY A 273 11.66 2.84 11.97
N PRO A 274 11.29 3.41 13.14
CA PRO A 274 11.71 2.87 14.41
C PRO A 274 10.97 1.57 14.74
N GLY A 275 11.71 0.57 15.25
CA GLY A 275 11.14 -0.70 15.73
C GLY A 275 11.12 -1.82 14.67
N ALA A 276 10.27 -2.81 14.91
CA ALA A 276 10.13 -4.03 14.08
C ALA A 276 8.77 -4.73 14.32
N ARG A 277 7.74 -3.98 14.72
CA ARG A 277 6.48 -4.56 15.21
C ARG A 277 5.63 -5.05 14.05
N LEU A 278 5.56 -4.28 12.96
CA LEU A 278 4.69 -4.58 11.83
C LEU A 278 5.16 -5.84 11.10
N THR A 279 6.45 -5.99 10.86
CA THR A 279 7.03 -7.19 10.25
C THR A 279 6.87 -8.42 11.14
N SER A 280 6.93 -8.24 12.47
CA SER A 280 6.65 -9.31 13.42
C SER A 280 5.19 -9.79 13.36
N MET A 281 4.23 -8.86 13.23
CA MET A 281 2.81 -9.19 13.02
C MET A 281 2.60 -9.89 11.67
N LEU A 282 3.22 -9.37 10.60
CA LEU A 282 3.09 -9.90 9.26
C LEU A 282 3.62 -11.33 9.12
N ARG A 283 4.79 -11.63 9.70
CA ARG A 283 5.35 -13.00 9.71
C ARG A 283 4.45 -14.01 10.44
N ARG A 284 3.68 -13.56 11.45
CA ARG A 284 2.71 -14.43 12.15
C ARG A 284 1.46 -14.68 11.31
N ALA A 285 0.98 -13.67 10.59
CA ALA A 285 -0.23 -13.76 9.77
C ALA A 285 0.02 -14.47 8.43
N HIS A 286 1.13 -14.18 7.75
CA HIS A 286 1.43 -14.68 6.40
C HIS A 286 2.86 -15.24 6.32
N ARG A 287 2.98 -16.58 6.35
CA ARG A 287 4.28 -17.27 6.31
C ARG A 287 5.03 -17.14 4.97
N GLY A 288 4.32 -16.78 3.89
CA GLY A 288 4.88 -16.61 2.55
C GLY A 288 5.41 -15.22 2.23
N ILE A 289 5.43 -14.30 3.20
CA ILE A 289 5.96 -12.95 3.02
C ILE A 289 7.33 -12.84 3.69
N HIS A 290 8.34 -12.53 2.88
CA HIS A 290 9.68 -12.20 3.32
C HIS A 290 9.70 -10.78 3.87
N THR A 291 10.39 -10.58 4.99
CA THR A 291 10.35 -9.30 5.70
C THR A 291 11.75 -8.86 6.12
N ALA A 292 12.01 -7.55 6.01
CA ALA A 292 13.13 -6.88 6.65
C ALA A 292 12.62 -5.63 7.37
N ARG A 293 13.46 -5.05 8.23
CA ARG A 293 13.22 -3.73 8.82
C ARG A 293 14.36 -2.81 8.39
N PHE A 294 14.12 -1.51 8.38
CA PHE A 294 15.14 -0.49 8.17
C PHE A 294 14.87 0.70 9.09
N GLY A 295 15.55 0.71 10.24
CA GLY A 295 15.52 1.83 11.20
C GLY A 295 16.90 2.35 11.56
N GLU A 296 17.95 1.59 11.29
CA GLU A 296 19.34 1.91 11.60
C GLU A 296 20.29 1.52 10.45
N PRO A 297 21.49 2.13 10.34
CA PRO A 297 22.46 1.79 9.31
C PRO A 297 22.82 0.30 9.24
N ALA A 298 22.87 -0.38 10.39
CA ALA A 298 23.19 -1.80 10.51
C ALA A 298 22.10 -2.72 9.90
N ASP A 299 20.88 -2.23 9.71
CA ASP A 299 19.81 -3.01 9.08
C ASP A 299 19.99 -3.14 7.55
N LEU A 300 20.88 -2.34 6.93
CA LEU A 300 21.02 -2.26 5.48
C LEU A 300 21.43 -3.60 4.85
N GLU A 301 22.25 -4.41 5.52
CA GLU A 301 22.69 -5.71 5.00
C GLU A 301 21.50 -6.68 4.83
N ALA A 302 20.64 -6.77 5.84
CA ALA A 302 19.44 -7.61 5.78
C ALA A 302 18.46 -7.12 4.69
N VAL A 303 18.35 -5.81 4.51
CA VAL A 303 17.55 -5.22 3.44
C VAL A 303 18.14 -5.51 2.06
N ALA A 304 19.45 -5.36 1.88
CA ALA A 304 20.12 -5.66 0.63
C ALA A 304 19.89 -7.12 0.23
N GLY A 305 20.05 -8.07 1.16
CA GLY A 305 19.76 -9.48 0.92
C GLY A 305 18.30 -9.76 0.54
N LEU A 306 17.33 -9.01 1.09
CA LEU A 306 15.93 -9.12 0.68
C LEU A 306 15.68 -8.59 -0.74
N LEU A 307 16.45 -7.59 -1.17
CA LEU A 307 16.30 -6.90 -2.46
C LEU A 307 17.12 -7.54 -3.60
N GLU A 308 18.01 -8.49 -3.32
CA GLU A 308 18.81 -9.21 -4.33
C GLU A 308 17.93 -9.86 -5.41
N ASP A 309 16.76 -10.37 -5.02
CA ASP A 309 15.79 -11.02 -5.91
C ASP A 309 14.91 -10.03 -6.69
N LEU A 310 15.10 -8.72 -6.53
CA LEU A 310 14.23 -7.67 -7.09
C LEU A 310 15.01 -6.56 -7.85
N PRO A 311 15.93 -6.89 -8.78
CA PRO A 311 16.74 -5.89 -9.46
C PRO A 311 15.92 -4.91 -10.32
N HIS A 312 14.77 -5.35 -10.84
CA HIS A 312 13.84 -4.55 -11.65
C HIS A 312 13.13 -3.43 -10.85
N LEU A 313 13.24 -3.40 -9.52
CA LEU A 313 12.66 -2.32 -8.71
C LEU A 313 13.61 -1.16 -8.45
N ARG A 314 14.84 -1.21 -8.99
CA ARG A 314 15.85 -0.15 -8.88
C ARG A 314 15.57 1.03 -9.80
N HIS A 315 14.45 1.69 -9.56
CA HIS A 315 13.98 2.84 -10.32
C HIS A 315 13.43 3.92 -9.39
N GLU A 316 13.20 5.11 -9.94
CA GLU A 316 12.56 6.19 -9.20
C GLU A 316 11.11 5.85 -8.81
N LEU A 317 10.62 6.54 -7.79
CA LEU A 317 9.27 6.36 -7.28
C LEU A 317 8.23 6.69 -8.35
N GLY A 318 7.30 5.77 -8.59
CA GLY A 318 6.27 5.91 -9.62
C GLY A 318 6.72 5.51 -11.03
N TYR A 319 7.93 4.94 -11.18
CA TYR A 319 8.35 4.36 -12.45
C TYR A 319 7.44 3.21 -12.89
N TRP A 320 7.00 2.36 -11.96
CA TRP A 320 6.12 1.23 -12.28
C TRP A 320 4.65 1.56 -12.03
N ARG A 321 3.79 1.26 -13.01
CA ARG A 321 2.32 1.19 -12.88
C ARG A 321 1.88 -0.26 -12.80
N HIS A 322 0.86 -0.52 -11.99
CA HIS A 322 0.26 -1.85 -11.86
C HIS A 322 -0.75 -2.12 -12.97
N GLY A 323 -0.53 -3.21 -13.71
CA GLY A 323 -1.55 -3.84 -14.54
C GLY A 323 -2.56 -4.63 -13.70
N PRO A 324 -3.78 -4.86 -14.23
CA PRO A 324 -4.86 -5.56 -13.52
C PRO A 324 -4.49 -7.00 -13.11
N ASP A 325 -3.59 -7.64 -13.85
CA ASP A 325 -3.14 -9.02 -13.63
C ASP A 325 -1.82 -9.11 -12.83
N GLY A 326 -1.42 -8.01 -12.18
CA GLY A 326 -0.22 -7.91 -11.35
C GLY A 326 1.07 -7.59 -12.11
N ASP A 327 0.98 -7.35 -13.43
CA ASP A 327 2.10 -6.87 -14.25
C ASP A 327 2.58 -5.50 -13.81
N LEU A 328 3.85 -5.20 -14.10
CA LEU A 328 4.39 -3.85 -13.94
C LEU A 328 4.66 -3.28 -15.33
N ILE A 329 4.25 -2.05 -15.58
CA ILE A 329 4.52 -1.34 -16.82
C ILE A 329 5.23 -0.04 -16.46
N ALA A 330 6.31 0.27 -17.14
CA ALA A 330 6.98 1.55 -16.95
C ALA A 330 6.00 2.71 -17.21
N SER A 331 6.17 3.82 -16.50
CA SER A 331 5.30 4.99 -16.59
C SER A 331 5.32 5.62 -18.00
N ASP A 332 6.43 5.47 -18.71
CA ASP A 332 6.63 5.84 -20.12
C ASP A 332 6.31 4.70 -21.11
N ALA A 333 5.83 3.57 -20.61
CA ALA A 333 5.56 2.35 -21.37
C ALA A 333 6.77 1.80 -22.16
N SER A 334 7.99 2.06 -21.68
CA SER A 334 9.23 1.56 -22.27
C SER A 334 9.55 0.12 -21.89
N GLU A 335 9.06 -0.38 -20.75
CA GLU A 335 9.35 -1.71 -20.23
C GLU A 335 8.14 -2.33 -19.53
N ILE A 336 8.08 -3.67 -19.52
CA ILE A 336 7.07 -4.46 -18.80
C ILE A 336 7.77 -5.54 -17.97
N VAL A 337 7.29 -5.77 -16.75
CA VAL A 337 7.58 -6.99 -15.97
C VAL A 337 6.34 -7.85 -15.97
N TRP A 338 6.43 -9.02 -16.60
CA TRP A 338 5.33 -9.96 -16.70
C TRP A 338 5.17 -10.75 -15.40
N ALA A 339 4.06 -10.56 -14.69
CA ALA A 339 3.79 -11.20 -13.40
C ALA A 339 3.81 -12.73 -13.45
N ALA A 340 3.38 -13.32 -14.58
CA ALA A 340 3.32 -14.76 -14.76
C ALA A 340 4.71 -15.42 -14.84
N THR A 341 5.71 -14.70 -15.35
CA THR A 341 7.05 -15.26 -15.63
C THR A 341 8.17 -14.57 -14.84
N GLY A 342 7.92 -13.38 -14.29
CA GLY A 342 8.93 -12.51 -13.68
C GLY A 342 9.91 -11.90 -14.69
N VAL A 343 9.70 -12.09 -15.98
CA VAL A 343 10.60 -11.59 -17.03
C VAL A 343 10.35 -10.11 -17.28
N THR A 344 11.43 -9.33 -17.25
CA THR A 344 11.45 -7.95 -17.72
C THR A 344 11.66 -7.93 -19.24
N GLU A 345 10.84 -7.18 -19.94
CA GLU A 345 10.87 -7.02 -21.40
C GLU A 345 10.87 -5.54 -21.76
N ALA A 346 11.77 -5.13 -22.66
CA ALA A 346 11.74 -3.81 -23.25
C ALA A 346 10.69 -3.74 -24.38
N VAL A 347 9.88 -2.69 -24.37
CA VAL A 347 8.84 -2.44 -25.35
C VAL A 347 9.46 -1.77 -26.58
N THR A 348 10.06 -2.58 -27.47
CA THR A 348 10.76 -2.12 -28.68
C THR A 348 9.99 -2.47 -29.96
N ASP A 349 10.37 -1.87 -31.09
CA ASP A 349 9.78 -2.15 -32.41
C ASP A 349 10.12 -3.55 -32.96
N ASP A 350 10.94 -4.34 -32.25
CA ASP A 350 11.20 -5.73 -32.60
C ASP A 350 10.10 -6.65 -32.02
N GLY A 351 9.66 -6.37 -30.79
CA GLY A 351 8.65 -7.15 -30.06
C GLY A 351 7.22 -6.56 -30.11
N TRP A 352 7.09 -5.28 -30.45
CA TRP A 352 5.82 -4.55 -30.41
C TRP A 352 5.52 -3.84 -31.72
N THR A 353 4.24 -3.69 -32.05
CA THR A 353 3.79 -2.87 -33.19
C THR A 353 2.89 -1.75 -32.71
N THR A 354 3.22 -0.52 -33.11
CA THR A 354 2.39 0.66 -32.88
C THR A 354 1.27 0.71 -33.91
N ARG A 355 0.03 0.72 -33.43
CA ARG A 355 -1.19 0.82 -34.22
C ARG A 355 -1.50 2.27 -34.62
N PRO A 356 -2.37 2.50 -35.62
CA PRO A 356 -2.76 3.85 -36.03
C PRO A 356 -3.40 4.70 -34.92
N ASP A 357 -4.01 4.07 -33.91
CA ASP A 357 -4.61 4.74 -32.75
C ASP A 357 -3.58 5.08 -31.65
N GLY A 358 -2.30 4.75 -31.85
CA GLY A 358 -1.21 4.98 -30.92
C GLY A 358 -1.01 3.86 -29.89
N SER A 359 -1.90 2.86 -29.82
CA SER A 359 -1.71 1.69 -28.96
C SER A 359 -0.56 0.81 -29.48
N ARG A 360 0.06 0.03 -28.60
CA ARG A 360 1.14 -0.92 -28.96
C ARG A 360 0.67 -2.34 -28.67
N MET A 361 0.71 -3.22 -29.66
CA MET A 361 0.41 -4.65 -29.46
C MET A 361 1.68 -5.50 -29.45
N HIS A 362 1.75 -6.43 -28.50
CA HIS A 362 2.81 -7.41 -28.41
C HIS A 362 2.72 -8.46 -29.51
N ARG A 363 3.79 -8.66 -30.27
CA ARG A 363 3.81 -9.61 -31.40
C ARG A 363 3.96 -11.05 -30.95
N TYR A 364 4.78 -11.31 -29.93
CA TYR A 364 5.22 -12.68 -29.62
C TYR A 364 5.30 -12.93 -28.11
N GLY A 365 4.42 -13.77 -27.58
CA GLY A 365 4.50 -14.21 -26.19
C GLY A 365 3.27 -13.84 -25.38
N ALA A 366 3.47 -13.11 -24.28
CA ALA A 366 2.40 -12.77 -23.34
C ALA A 366 1.38 -11.83 -24.01
N MET A 367 0.13 -12.26 -24.04
CA MET A 367 -0.90 -11.67 -24.88
C MET A 367 -1.34 -10.31 -24.32
N GLY A 368 -0.83 -9.21 -24.88
CA GLY A 368 -1.05 -7.87 -24.32
C GLY A 368 -1.09 -6.72 -25.34
N VAL A 369 -1.90 -5.72 -25.02
CA VAL A 369 -1.96 -4.42 -25.70
C VAL A 369 -1.72 -3.33 -24.67
N ILE A 370 -0.80 -2.41 -24.98
CA ILE A 370 -0.65 -1.16 -24.26
C ILE A 370 -1.52 -0.13 -24.99
N ASP A 371 -2.57 0.36 -24.34
CA ASP A 371 -3.44 1.39 -24.89
C ASP A 371 -2.69 2.73 -25.06
N ALA A 372 -3.28 3.66 -25.81
CA ALA A 372 -2.67 4.98 -26.04
C ALA A 372 -2.46 5.79 -24.73
N ASP A 373 -3.19 5.47 -23.66
CA ASP A 373 -3.00 6.04 -22.32
C ASP A 373 -1.92 5.31 -21.48
N GLY A 374 -1.33 4.25 -22.04
CA GLY A 374 -0.30 3.44 -21.42
C GLY A 374 -0.83 2.29 -20.55
N THR A 375 -2.13 2.03 -20.55
CA THR A 375 -2.73 0.90 -19.82
C THR A 375 -2.42 -0.43 -20.51
N LEU A 376 -1.87 -1.41 -19.78
CA LEU A 376 -1.73 -2.77 -20.32
C LEU A 376 -3.04 -3.54 -20.11
N ARG A 377 -3.62 -3.99 -21.21
CA ARG A 377 -4.71 -4.96 -21.22
C ARG A 377 -4.18 -6.29 -21.72
N ARG A 378 -4.44 -7.35 -20.97
CA ARG A 378 -4.20 -8.71 -21.43
C ARG A 378 -5.38 -9.24 -22.21
N PHE A 379 -5.08 -10.10 -23.17
CA PHE A 379 -6.10 -10.98 -23.73
C PHE A 379 -6.22 -12.23 -22.85
N ASP A 380 -7.45 -12.64 -22.58
CA ASP A 380 -7.72 -13.89 -21.85
C ASP A 380 -7.19 -15.08 -22.66
N PRO A 381 -6.20 -15.85 -22.15
CA PRO A 381 -5.61 -16.97 -22.88
C PRO A 381 -6.58 -18.14 -23.09
N ALA A 382 -7.71 -18.19 -22.38
CA ALA A 382 -8.78 -19.16 -22.66
C ALA A 382 -9.68 -18.71 -23.81
N ALA A 383 -9.82 -17.40 -24.01
CA ALA A 383 -10.67 -16.82 -25.03
C ALA A 383 -9.92 -16.42 -26.30
N TRP A 384 -8.59 -16.38 -26.28
CA TRP A 384 -7.76 -15.91 -27.39
C TRP A 384 -6.53 -16.81 -27.57
N SER A 385 -6.07 -16.96 -28.81
CA SER A 385 -4.90 -17.77 -29.17
C SER A 385 -3.93 -16.96 -30.04
N PRO A 386 -2.62 -16.96 -29.72
CA PRO A 386 -1.62 -16.27 -30.52
C PRO A 386 -1.34 -17.03 -31.83
N ARG A 387 -1.03 -16.30 -32.89
CA ARG A 387 -0.61 -16.82 -34.19
C ARG A 387 0.88 -16.57 -34.43
N ALA A 388 1.45 -17.32 -35.37
CA ALA A 388 2.86 -17.21 -35.73
C ALA A 388 3.22 -15.88 -36.43
N ASP A 389 2.24 -15.21 -37.04
CA ASP A 389 2.36 -13.88 -37.65
C ASP A 389 2.19 -12.73 -36.63
N GLY A 390 1.96 -13.06 -35.36
CA GLY A 390 1.78 -12.13 -34.25
C GLY A 390 0.35 -11.60 -34.07
N ALA A 391 -0.61 -12.09 -34.84
CA ALA A 391 -2.02 -11.80 -34.60
C ALA A 391 -2.61 -12.66 -33.46
N TYR A 392 -3.75 -12.22 -32.93
CA TYR A 392 -4.53 -13.00 -31.95
C TYR A 392 -5.91 -13.30 -32.51
N VAL A 393 -6.32 -14.58 -32.42
CA VAL A 393 -7.64 -15.03 -32.83
C VAL A 393 -8.44 -15.42 -31.59
N ARG A 394 -9.68 -14.96 -31.53
CA ARG A 394 -10.59 -15.37 -30.47
C ARG A 394 -10.97 -16.85 -30.66
N ALA A 395 -11.00 -17.62 -29.58
CA ALA A 395 -11.22 -19.07 -29.60
C ALA A 395 -12.55 -19.49 -30.25
N ASP A 396 -13.54 -18.59 -30.28
CA ASP A 396 -14.83 -18.76 -30.94
C ASP A 396 -14.83 -18.33 -32.42
N GLY A 397 -13.68 -17.89 -32.95
CA GLY A 397 -13.51 -17.45 -34.34
C GLY A 397 -14.13 -16.10 -34.68
N THR A 398 -14.64 -15.37 -33.68
CA THR A 398 -15.48 -14.17 -33.88
C THR A 398 -14.69 -12.87 -34.00
N ALA A 399 -13.38 -12.90 -33.73
CA ALA A 399 -12.53 -11.74 -33.82
C ALA A 399 -11.08 -12.13 -34.14
N LEU A 400 -10.45 -11.29 -34.95
CA LEU A 400 -9.03 -11.32 -35.29
C LEU A 400 -8.46 -9.93 -35.03
N VAL A 401 -7.34 -9.88 -34.33
CA VAL A 401 -6.65 -8.63 -33.98
C VAL A 401 -5.22 -8.71 -34.49
N HIS A 402 -4.83 -7.78 -35.37
CA HIS A 402 -3.53 -7.77 -36.04
C HIS A 402 -2.60 -6.67 -35.49
N PRO A 403 -1.27 -6.88 -35.39
CA PRO A 403 -0.34 -5.87 -34.87
C PRO A 403 -0.31 -4.58 -35.68
N GLY A 404 -0.45 -4.68 -37.00
CA GLY A 404 -0.38 -3.55 -37.94
C GLY A 404 -1.71 -3.12 -38.57
N GLY A 405 -2.85 -3.68 -38.14
CA GLY A 405 -4.15 -3.49 -38.79
C GLY A 405 -5.26 -3.01 -37.84
N GLY A 406 -6.46 -2.75 -38.39
CA GLY A 406 -7.66 -2.46 -37.62
C GLY A 406 -8.27 -3.73 -37.01
N ASP A 407 -9.01 -3.61 -35.91
CA ASP A 407 -9.73 -4.72 -35.31
C ASP A 407 -10.85 -5.18 -36.26
N HIS A 408 -10.82 -6.43 -36.73
CA HIS A 408 -11.86 -6.98 -37.58
C HIS A 408 -12.87 -7.73 -36.71
N ALA A 409 -14.04 -7.13 -36.50
CA ALA A 409 -15.20 -7.81 -35.94
C ALA A 409 -15.78 -8.75 -37.01
N LEU A 410 -15.69 -10.06 -36.77
CA LEU A 410 -16.08 -11.07 -37.73
C LEU A 410 -17.42 -11.66 -37.29
N VAL A 411 -18.41 -11.69 -38.19
CA VAL A 411 -19.69 -12.34 -37.89
C VAL A 411 -19.46 -13.86 -37.94
N PRO A 412 -19.64 -14.63 -36.86
CA PRO A 412 -19.09 -15.99 -36.76
C PRO A 412 -19.70 -16.96 -37.79
N GLU A 413 -20.95 -16.72 -38.14
CA GLU A 413 -21.70 -17.47 -39.16
C GLU A 413 -21.24 -17.15 -40.59
N GLU A 414 -20.63 -15.98 -40.77
CA GLU A 414 -20.09 -15.51 -42.05
C GLU A 414 -18.64 -15.91 -42.26
N TRP A 415 -17.98 -16.60 -41.33
CA TRP A 415 -16.56 -16.92 -41.47
C TRP A 415 -16.25 -18.36 -41.07
N THR A 416 -15.42 -19.01 -41.87
CA THR A 416 -14.89 -20.34 -41.58
C THR A 416 -13.39 -20.27 -41.44
N VAL A 417 -12.85 -20.91 -40.42
CA VAL A 417 -11.41 -20.99 -40.17
C VAL A 417 -10.97 -22.41 -40.46
N ASP A 418 -10.01 -22.56 -41.38
CA ASP A 418 -9.45 -23.88 -41.67
C ASP A 418 -8.31 -24.25 -40.70
N ALA A 419 -7.81 -25.48 -40.81
CA ALA A 419 -6.75 -26.00 -39.96
C ALA A 419 -5.41 -25.25 -40.11
N THR A 420 -5.27 -24.41 -41.14
CA THR A 420 -4.09 -23.55 -41.34
C THR A 420 -4.27 -22.16 -40.76
N GLY A 421 -5.46 -21.85 -40.22
CA GLY A 421 -5.78 -20.52 -39.69
C GLY A 421 -6.20 -19.52 -40.77
N THR A 422 -6.43 -19.99 -42.01
CA THR A 422 -6.99 -19.15 -43.08
C THR A 422 -8.47 -18.96 -42.84
N MET A 423 -8.90 -17.70 -42.77
CA MET A 423 -10.30 -17.33 -42.63
C MET A 423 -10.90 -17.10 -44.00
N ARG A 424 -12.04 -17.72 -44.26
CA ARG A 424 -12.80 -17.51 -45.49
C ARG A 424 -14.18 -17.05 -45.13
N ARG A 425 -14.61 -15.94 -45.73
CA ARG A 425 -15.99 -15.50 -45.60
C ARG A 425 -16.90 -16.53 -46.27
N SER A 426 -18.04 -16.85 -45.66
CA SER A 426 -18.99 -17.88 -46.09
C SER A 426 -19.56 -17.61 -47.48
N ASP A 427 -19.59 -16.35 -47.91
CA ASP A 427 -19.99 -15.93 -49.26
C ASP A 427 -18.84 -15.97 -50.29
N GLY A 428 -17.63 -16.32 -49.87
CA GLY A 428 -16.41 -16.38 -50.69
C GLY A 428 -15.86 -15.03 -51.11
N SER A 429 -16.44 -13.91 -50.66
CA SER A 429 -16.04 -12.55 -51.06
C SER A 429 -14.72 -12.11 -50.46
N GLN A 430 -14.23 -12.81 -49.43
CA GLN A 430 -13.05 -12.40 -48.70
C GLN A 430 -12.31 -13.60 -48.11
N VAL A 431 -10.98 -13.56 -48.18
CA VAL A 431 -10.09 -14.51 -47.53
C VAL A 431 -9.03 -13.73 -46.77
N ILE A 432 -8.86 -14.06 -45.49
CA ILE A 432 -7.77 -13.54 -44.67
C ILE A 432 -6.84 -14.72 -44.39
N PHE A 433 -5.63 -14.65 -44.90
CA PHE A 433 -4.65 -15.72 -44.79
C PHE A 433 -4.03 -15.80 -43.40
N ALA A 434 -3.31 -16.89 -43.16
CA ALA A 434 -2.61 -17.18 -41.91
C ALA A 434 -1.45 -16.20 -41.59
N ASP A 435 -1.09 -15.33 -42.54
CA ASP A 435 -0.09 -14.26 -42.44
C ASP A 435 -0.72 -12.86 -42.34
N GLY A 436 -2.05 -12.77 -42.29
CA GLY A 436 -2.79 -11.50 -42.21
C GLY A 436 -3.08 -10.85 -43.56
N ASP A 437 -2.62 -11.43 -44.67
CA ASP A 437 -2.95 -10.91 -46.00
C ASP A 437 -4.45 -11.08 -46.27
N GLU A 438 -5.09 -9.97 -46.63
CA GLU A 438 -6.52 -9.92 -46.90
C GLU A 438 -6.76 -9.81 -48.40
N TRP A 439 -7.48 -10.78 -48.95
CA TRP A 439 -7.88 -10.80 -50.35
C TRP A 439 -9.39 -10.65 -50.43
N SER A 440 -9.83 -9.55 -51.00
CA SER A 440 -11.23 -9.31 -51.36
C SER A 440 -11.47 -9.70 -52.81
N PHE A 441 -12.44 -10.56 -53.04
CA PHE A 441 -12.86 -11.02 -54.36
C PHE A 441 -14.17 -10.32 -54.73
N THR A 442 -14.10 -9.35 -55.63
CA THR A 442 -15.30 -8.85 -56.32
C THR A 442 -15.62 -9.82 -57.45
N GLY A 443 -16.85 -10.36 -57.46
CA GLY A 443 -17.33 -11.33 -58.45
C GLY A 443 -17.21 -10.88 -59.90
#